data_AF-A0A3A3GMY9-F1
#
_entry.id   AF-A0A3A3GMY9-F1
#
_cell.length_a   1.000
_cell.length_b   1.000
_cell.length_c   1.000
_cell.angle_alpha   90.00
_cell.angle_beta   90.00
_cell.angle_gamma   90.00
#
_symmetry.space_group_name_H-M   'P 1'
#
loop_
_entity.id
_entity.type
_entity.pdbx_description
1 polymer ?
#
loop_
_entity_poly.entity_id
_entity_poly.type
_entity_poly.pdbx_seq_one_letter_code
_entity_poly.pdbx_strand_id
1 'polypeptide(L)'
;MAAVNDAAGSLVIQRAASEHVALLQELYVEAARWRTARGIMLWDEHAFTTVYIERFMQEREVFIALAGGDGIGCFAIQWSDPEIWRELDNEESGYLHRLVVTRKYSGMRIGYRLLEWAENYVKSQGKRFFRLDCMTENEGLNQYYAEAGFAFVRTAVGEGWSANLYEKKLG
;
A
#
# COMPACT_ATOMS: atom_id res chain seq x y z
N MET A 1 14.48 -32.98 2.10
CA MET A 1 13.05 -33.05 1.69
C MET A 1 12.27 -32.08 2.54
N ALA A 2 11.70 -31.05 1.91
CA ALA A 2 10.44 -30.39 2.25
C ALA A 2 10.30 -29.24 1.25
N ALA A 3 9.84 -29.57 0.05
CA ALA A 3 9.36 -28.58 -0.89
C ALA A 3 8.04 -28.04 -0.32
N VAL A 4 8.05 -26.78 0.12
CA VAL A 4 6.81 -26.03 0.36
C VAL A 4 6.33 -25.58 -1.01
N ASN A 5 5.72 -26.52 -1.73
CA ASN A 5 4.98 -26.22 -2.94
C ASN A 5 3.58 -25.84 -2.47
N ASP A 6 3.33 -24.54 -2.30
CA ASP A 6 2.01 -24.06 -1.89
C ASP A 6 1.46 -23.12 -2.97
N ALA A 7 0.21 -23.37 -3.34
CA ALA A 7 -0.41 -23.08 -4.63
C ALA A 7 -0.77 -21.60 -4.88
N ALA A 8 0.22 -20.72 -4.75
CA ALA A 8 0.29 -19.45 -5.46
C ALA A 8 1.57 -19.51 -6.28
N GLY A 9 1.47 -19.41 -7.62
CA GLY A 9 2.68 -19.28 -8.45
C GLY A 9 3.62 -18.23 -7.87
N SER A 10 4.94 -18.40 -8.02
CA SER A 10 5.97 -17.53 -7.45
C SER A 10 5.52 -16.07 -7.43
N LEU A 11 5.29 -15.51 -6.23
CA LEU A 11 4.92 -14.10 -6.09
C LEU A 11 6.07 -13.25 -6.62
N VAL A 12 5.81 -12.51 -7.69
CA VAL A 12 6.75 -11.54 -8.25
C VAL A 12 6.26 -10.15 -7.89
N ILE A 13 7.12 -9.35 -7.28
CA ILE A 13 6.85 -7.93 -7.02
C ILE A 13 7.85 -7.13 -7.83
N GLN A 14 7.34 -6.24 -8.67
CA GLN A 14 8.16 -5.43 -9.57
C GLN A 14 7.62 -4.02 -9.67
N ARG A 15 8.49 -3.08 -10.08
CA ARG A 15 8.05 -1.71 -10.38
C ARG A 15 7.08 -1.77 -11.58
N ALA A 16 5.96 -1.08 -11.45
CA ALA A 16 4.97 -0.99 -12.50
C ALA A 16 5.52 -0.18 -13.69
N ALA A 17 5.16 -0.62 -14.89
CA ALA A 17 5.45 0.03 -16.17
C ALA A 17 4.14 0.30 -16.91
N SER A 18 4.19 1.02 -18.04
CA SER A 18 3.00 1.44 -18.80
C SER A 18 2.05 0.29 -19.15
N GLU A 19 2.60 -0.90 -19.45
CA GLU A 19 1.83 -2.13 -19.70
C GLU A 19 0.95 -2.58 -18.51
N HIS A 20 1.26 -2.14 -17.29
CA HIS A 20 0.52 -2.49 -16.07
C HIS A 20 -0.61 -1.50 -15.73
N VAL A 21 -0.79 -0.41 -16.49
CA VAL A 21 -1.78 0.63 -16.17
C VAL A 21 -3.20 0.07 -16.07
N ALA A 22 -3.60 -0.78 -17.01
CA ALA A 22 -4.93 -1.40 -16.99
C ALA A 22 -5.12 -2.28 -15.75
N LEU A 23 -4.11 -3.07 -15.38
CA LEU A 23 -4.16 -3.97 -14.23
C LEU A 23 -4.21 -3.19 -12.89
N LEU A 24 -3.45 -2.10 -12.79
CA LEU A 24 -3.52 -1.20 -11.63
C LEU A 24 -4.90 -0.56 -11.51
N GLN A 25 -5.47 -0.10 -12.63
CA GLN A 25 -6.81 0.46 -12.67
C GLN A 25 -7.85 -0.54 -12.16
N GLU A 26 -7.81 -1.79 -12.64
CA GLU A 26 -8.70 -2.87 -12.19
C GLU A 26 -8.59 -3.11 -10.69
N LEU A 27 -7.37 -3.20 -10.15
CA LEU A 27 -7.13 -3.41 -8.72
C LEU A 27 -7.72 -2.27 -7.87
N TYR A 28 -7.50 -1.01 -8.27
CA TYR A 28 -8.03 0.14 -7.53
C TYR A 28 -9.55 0.24 -7.62
N VAL A 29 -10.14 -0.02 -8.78
CA VAL A 29 -11.60 -0.05 -8.96
C VAL A 29 -12.23 -1.18 -8.14
N GLU A 30 -11.64 -2.38 -8.13
CA GLU A 30 -12.09 -3.50 -7.28
C GLU A 30 -12.08 -3.08 -5.79
N ALA A 31 -10.97 -2.48 -5.35
CA ALA A 31 -10.82 -2.02 -3.98
C ALA A 31 -11.84 -0.91 -3.63
N ALA A 32 -12.07 0.05 -4.52
CA ALA A 32 -13.06 1.11 -4.33
C ALA A 32 -14.47 0.54 -4.16
N ARG A 33 -14.90 -0.34 -5.07
CA ARG A 33 -16.19 -1.03 -5.00
C ARG A 33 -16.39 -1.77 -3.69
N TRP A 34 -15.37 -2.51 -3.27
CA TRP A 34 -15.42 -3.29 -2.05
C TRP A 34 -15.56 -2.41 -0.80
N ARG A 35 -14.89 -1.25 -0.77
CA ARG A 35 -15.00 -0.27 0.32
C ARG A 35 -16.37 0.39 0.34
N THR A 36 -16.88 0.82 -0.81
CA THR A 36 -18.22 1.40 -0.95
C THR A 36 -19.31 0.43 -0.51
N ALA A 37 -19.21 -0.85 -0.88
CA ALA A 37 -20.14 -1.89 -0.43
C ALA A 37 -20.15 -2.11 1.10
N ARG A 38 -19.17 -1.57 1.82
CA ARG A 38 -19.06 -1.59 3.29
C ARG A 38 -19.34 -0.22 3.93
N GLY A 39 -19.84 0.74 3.17
CA GLY A 39 -20.11 2.11 3.64
C GLY A 39 -18.86 2.97 3.79
N ILE A 40 -17.71 2.53 3.30
CA ILE A 40 -16.44 3.28 3.38
C ILE A 40 -16.26 4.04 2.06
N MET A 41 -16.79 5.27 1.99
CA MET A 41 -16.81 6.08 0.76
C MET A 41 -15.52 6.90 0.52
N LEU A 42 -14.35 6.31 0.79
CA LEU A 42 -13.08 7.03 0.67
C LEU A 42 -12.54 7.05 -0.77
N TRP A 43 -12.86 6.04 -1.58
CA TRP A 43 -12.34 5.88 -2.93
C TRP A 43 -13.51 5.87 -3.93
N ASP A 44 -13.55 6.88 -4.80
CA ASP A 44 -14.45 6.89 -5.94
C ASP A 44 -13.86 6.02 -7.06
N GLU A 45 -14.60 5.00 -7.49
CA GLU A 45 -14.16 4.11 -8.57
C GLU A 45 -13.95 4.86 -9.89
N HIS A 46 -14.72 5.93 -10.13
CA HIS A 46 -14.64 6.72 -11.36
C HIS A 46 -13.39 7.63 -11.40
N ALA A 47 -12.76 7.87 -10.25
CA ALA A 47 -11.54 8.67 -10.17
C ALA A 47 -10.31 7.92 -10.72
N PHE A 48 -10.32 6.58 -10.72
CA PHE A 48 -9.22 5.76 -11.25
C PHE A 48 -9.30 5.65 -12.77
N THR A 49 -9.11 6.77 -13.46
CA THR A 49 -8.97 6.80 -14.93
C THR A 49 -7.55 6.39 -15.36
N THR A 50 -7.37 6.01 -16.62
CA THR A 50 -6.04 5.72 -17.19
C THR A 50 -5.06 6.89 -16.95
N VAL A 51 -5.48 8.12 -17.27
CA VAL A 51 -4.68 9.35 -17.07
C VAL A 51 -4.28 9.52 -15.61
N TYR A 52 -5.20 9.21 -14.69
CA TYR A 52 -4.93 9.27 -13.27
C TYR A 52 -3.85 8.28 -12.83
N ILE A 53 -3.94 7.02 -13.30
CA ILE A 53 -2.96 5.98 -12.97
C ILE A 53 -1.58 6.30 -13.55
N GLU A 54 -1.53 6.77 -14.81
CA GLU A 54 -0.28 7.19 -15.44
C GLU A 54 0.40 8.32 -14.67
N ARG A 55 -0.36 9.35 -14.28
CA ARG A 55 0.16 10.45 -13.45
C ARG A 55 0.62 9.95 -12.08
N PHE A 56 -0.15 9.07 -11.44
CA PHE A 56 0.20 8.48 -10.16
C PHE A 56 1.52 7.70 -10.23
N MET A 57 1.79 7.01 -11.34
CA MET A 57 3.06 6.30 -11.60
C MET A 57 4.23 7.23 -11.93
N GLN A 58 3.98 8.45 -12.41
CA GLN A 58 5.04 9.44 -12.65
C GLN A 58 5.48 10.13 -11.35
N GLU A 59 4.53 10.37 -10.45
CA GLU A 59 4.78 11.08 -9.18
C GLU A 59 5.32 10.16 -8.08
N ARG A 60 5.08 8.83 -8.20
CA ARG A 60 5.39 7.84 -7.15
C ARG A 60 6.00 6.57 -7.72
N GLU A 61 6.68 5.84 -6.86
CA GLU A 61 7.16 4.52 -7.20
C GLU A 61 6.06 3.50 -6.97
N VAL A 62 5.39 3.09 -8.03
CA VAL A 62 4.30 2.12 -7.97
C VAL A 62 4.85 0.73 -8.21
N PHE A 63 4.44 -0.22 -7.37
CA PHE A 63 4.80 -1.63 -7.46
C PHE A 63 3.56 -2.47 -7.65
N ILE A 64 3.72 -3.53 -8.45
CA ILE A 64 2.67 -4.50 -8.73
C ILE A 64 3.13 -5.89 -8.32
N ALA A 65 2.20 -6.65 -7.76
CA ALA A 65 2.40 -8.01 -7.31
C ALA A 65 1.67 -8.97 -8.25
N LEU A 66 2.41 -9.93 -8.81
CA LEU A 66 1.93 -10.90 -9.79
C LEU A 66 2.05 -12.31 -9.23
N ALA A 67 1.05 -13.16 -9.46
CA ALA A 67 1.12 -14.60 -9.23
C ALA A 67 0.60 -15.34 -10.47
N GLY A 68 1.48 -16.12 -11.11
CA GLY A 68 1.10 -16.82 -12.36
C GLY A 68 0.74 -15.88 -13.52
N GLY A 69 1.16 -14.62 -13.47
CA GLY A 69 0.80 -13.58 -14.45
C GLY A 69 -0.41 -12.72 -14.04
N ASP A 70 -1.19 -13.15 -13.05
CA ASP A 70 -2.34 -12.38 -12.55
C ASP A 70 -1.90 -11.28 -11.58
N GLY A 71 -2.43 -10.07 -11.74
CA GLY A 71 -2.29 -9.01 -10.76
C GLY A 71 -3.03 -9.31 -9.48
N ILE A 72 -2.29 -9.54 -8.39
CA ILE A 72 -2.88 -9.89 -7.10
C ILE A 72 -2.81 -8.76 -6.06
N GLY A 73 -2.09 -7.69 -6.37
CA GLY A 73 -1.99 -6.53 -5.49
C GLY A 73 -1.06 -5.46 -6.02
N CYS A 74 -1.08 -4.31 -5.38
CA CYS A 74 -0.19 -3.19 -5.69
C CYS A 74 0.00 -2.31 -4.45
N PHE A 75 1.01 -1.46 -4.50
CA PHE A 75 1.22 -0.38 -3.55
C PHE A 75 2.10 0.69 -4.20
N ALA A 76 2.21 1.84 -3.54
CA ALA A 76 3.12 2.90 -3.94
C ALA A 76 4.06 3.27 -2.78
N ILE A 77 5.26 3.69 -3.13
CA ILE A 77 6.22 4.33 -2.24
C ILE A 77 6.42 5.79 -2.68
N GLN A 78 6.38 6.70 -1.71
CA GLN A 78 6.82 8.08 -1.87
C GLN A 78 7.91 8.40 -0.85
N TRP A 79 8.76 9.38 -1.17
CA TRP A 79 9.94 9.72 -0.37
C TRP A 79 9.77 10.99 0.47
N SER A 80 8.60 11.63 0.38
CA SER A 80 8.18 12.81 1.14
C SER A 80 6.66 12.82 1.19
N ASP A 81 6.05 13.11 2.34
CA ASP A 81 4.60 13.20 2.53
C ASP A 81 4.17 14.35 3.47
N PRO A 82 4.51 15.61 3.15
CA PRO A 82 4.35 16.73 4.08
C PRO A 82 2.88 17.08 4.33
N GLU A 83 1.96 16.73 3.43
CA GLU A 83 0.52 16.97 3.59
C GLU A 83 -0.04 16.22 4.81
N ILE A 84 0.42 14.99 5.03
CA ILE A 84 -0.03 14.12 6.13
C ILE A 84 0.94 14.17 7.31
N TRP A 85 2.24 14.04 7.05
CA TRP A 85 3.27 13.91 8.09
C TRP A 85 3.77 15.25 8.63
N ARG A 86 3.55 16.35 7.90
CA ARG A 86 3.87 17.73 8.30
C ARG A 86 5.31 17.86 8.78
N GLU A 87 5.54 18.35 10.00
CA GLU A 87 6.86 18.54 10.59
C GLU A 87 7.63 17.24 10.84
N LEU A 88 6.95 16.09 10.77
CA LEU A 88 7.61 14.79 10.86
C LEU A 88 8.11 14.31 9.48
N ASP A 89 7.73 14.97 8.39
CA ASP A 89 8.25 14.64 7.07
C ASP A 89 9.74 14.94 6.98
N ASN A 90 10.53 13.95 6.54
CA ASN A 90 11.98 14.08 6.44
C ASN A 90 12.58 13.08 5.45
N GLU A 91 13.83 13.34 5.06
CA GLU A 91 14.56 12.53 4.09
C GLU A 91 14.95 11.14 4.59
N GLU A 92 14.85 10.86 5.89
CA GLU A 92 15.17 9.55 6.47
C GLU A 92 14.02 8.54 6.33
N SER A 93 12.90 8.94 5.73
CA SER A 93 11.65 8.17 5.68
C SER A 93 11.27 7.74 4.27
N GLY A 94 10.59 6.61 4.16
CA GLY A 94 9.80 6.21 2.99
C GLY A 94 8.37 5.86 3.39
N TYR A 95 7.40 6.25 2.58
CA TYR A 95 5.98 6.17 2.93
C TYR A 95 5.23 5.22 2.01
N LEU A 96 4.52 4.26 2.60
CA LEU A 96 3.64 3.34 1.88
C LEU A 96 2.28 3.98 1.66
N HIS A 97 1.83 4.00 0.40
CA HIS A 97 0.49 4.41 0.04
C HIS A 97 -0.23 3.34 -0.77
N ARG A 98 -1.55 3.29 -0.60
CA ARG A 98 -2.47 2.52 -1.45
C ARG A 98 -2.12 1.04 -1.59
N LEU A 99 -1.79 0.40 -0.47
CA LEU A 99 -1.67 -1.05 -0.43
C LEU A 99 -3.02 -1.69 -0.75
N VAL A 100 -3.08 -2.42 -1.86
CA VAL A 100 -4.23 -3.16 -2.32
C VAL A 100 -3.84 -4.62 -2.53
N VAL A 101 -4.71 -5.52 -2.10
CA VAL A 101 -4.66 -6.94 -2.43
C VAL A 101 -6.02 -7.32 -2.96
N THR A 102 -6.07 -7.96 -4.13
CA THR A 102 -7.35 -8.44 -4.69
C THR A 102 -8.01 -9.42 -3.72
N ARG A 103 -9.34 -9.39 -3.67
CA ARG A 103 -10.09 -10.26 -2.76
C ARG A 103 -10.01 -11.73 -3.15
N LYS A 104 -9.69 -12.04 -4.42
CA LYS A 104 -9.47 -13.41 -4.91
C LYS A 104 -8.43 -14.18 -4.11
N TYR A 105 -7.46 -13.47 -3.53
CA TYR A 105 -6.38 -14.05 -2.71
C TYR A 105 -6.45 -13.60 -1.24
N SER A 106 -7.63 -13.16 -0.78
CA SER A 106 -7.82 -12.78 0.63
C SER A 106 -7.62 -13.97 1.57
N GLY A 107 -7.06 -13.73 2.76
CA GLY A 107 -6.73 -14.79 3.73
C GLY A 107 -5.36 -15.45 3.52
N MET A 108 -4.72 -15.26 2.36
CA MET A 108 -3.39 -15.85 2.06
C MET A 108 -2.20 -15.01 2.55
N ARG A 109 -2.46 -14.06 3.47
CA ARG A 109 -1.45 -13.15 4.05
C ARG A 109 -0.62 -12.36 3.02
N ILE A 110 -1.11 -12.19 1.79
CA ILE A 110 -0.41 -11.46 0.72
C ILE A 110 -0.08 -10.04 1.15
N GLY A 111 -1.00 -9.35 1.83
CA GLY A 111 -0.75 -8.00 2.34
C GLY A 111 0.50 -7.91 3.23
N TYR A 112 0.71 -8.88 4.12
CA TYR A 112 1.91 -8.93 4.97
C TYR A 112 3.17 -9.15 4.15
N ARG A 113 3.11 -9.98 3.10
CA ARG A 113 4.25 -10.20 2.19
C ARG A 113 4.59 -8.93 1.39
N LEU A 114 3.57 -8.16 0.98
CA LEU A 114 3.78 -6.88 0.31
C LEU A 114 4.40 -5.85 1.26
N LEU A 115 3.95 -5.79 2.52
CA LEU A 115 4.54 -4.94 3.55
C LEU A 115 6.02 -5.29 3.80
N GLU A 116 6.34 -6.57 3.95
CA GLU A 116 7.71 -7.03 4.15
C GLU A 116 8.61 -6.69 2.95
N TRP A 117 8.11 -6.86 1.73
CA TRP A 117 8.86 -6.48 0.54
C TRP A 117 9.08 -4.97 0.48
N ALA A 118 8.05 -4.18 0.75
CA ALA A 118 8.12 -2.72 0.76
C ALA A 118 9.08 -2.20 1.82
N GLU A 119 9.08 -2.79 3.02
CA GLU A 119 10.02 -2.48 4.10
C GLU A 119 11.46 -2.71 3.67
N ASN A 120 11.75 -3.87 3.08
CA ASN A 120 13.09 -4.20 2.57
C ASN A 120 13.50 -3.26 1.43
N TYR A 121 12.56 -2.90 0.55
CA TYR A 121 12.81 -1.94 -0.51
C TYR A 121 13.17 -0.56 0.05
N VAL A 122 12.35 -0.01 0.94
CA VAL A 122 12.59 1.30 1.60
C VAL A 122 13.93 1.30 2.35
N LYS A 123 14.25 0.20 3.04
CA LYS A 123 15.55 -0.01 3.68
C LYS A 123 16.70 0.01 2.68
N SER A 124 16.55 -0.67 1.53
CA SER A 124 17.57 -0.70 0.48
C SER A 124 17.87 0.68 -0.12
N GLN A 125 16.91 1.61 -0.03
CA GLN A 125 17.07 3.01 -0.45
C GLN A 125 17.74 3.90 0.62
N GLY A 126 18.29 3.29 1.69
CA GLY A 126 19.03 4.00 2.74
C GLY A 126 18.15 4.72 3.75
N LYS A 127 16.84 4.45 3.78
CA LYS A 127 15.91 5.06 4.74
C LYS A 127 16.01 4.39 6.10
N ARG A 128 15.77 5.17 7.16
CA ARG A 128 15.75 4.74 8.56
C ARG A 128 14.34 4.46 9.07
N PHE A 129 13.31 4.97 8.40
CA PHE A 129 11.93 4.78 8.79
C PHE A 129 11.07 4.34 7.60
N PHE A 130 10.24 3.33 7.85
CA PHE A 130 9.15 2.95 6.96
C PHE A 130 7.83 3.37 7.59
N ARG A 131 7.06 4.19 6.87
CA ARG A 131 5.93 4.94 7.42
C ARG A 131 4.66 4.73 6.61
N LEU A 132 3.52 4.84 7.26
CA LEU A 132 2.21 4.83 6.62
C LEU A 132 1.18 5.57 7.47
N ASP A 133 0.09 5.97 6.85
CA ASP A 133 -1.10 6.49 7.53
C ASP A 133 -2.32 5.58 7.31
N CYS A 134 -3.25 5.65 8.25
CA CYS A 134 -4.51 4.93 8.18
C CYS A 134 -5.63 5.76 8.81
N MET A 135 -6.76 5.90 8.12
CA MET A 135 -7.95 6.57 8.67
C MET A 135 -8.30 6.03 10.04
N THR A 136 -8.56 6.92 11.01
CA THR A 136 -8.74 6.52 12.41
C THR A 136 -9.94 5.61 12.62
N GLU A 137 -10.98 5.76 11.80
CA GLU A 137 -12.23 5.02 11.87
C GLU A 137 -12.08 3.56 11.37
N ASN A 138 -10.97 3.23 10.72
CA ASN A 138 -10.72 1.88 10.19
C ASN A 138 -10.00 1.01 11.23
N GLU A 139 -10.67 0.68 12.33
CA GLU A 139 -10.09 -0.08 13.45
C GLU A 139 -9.38 -1.36 13.00
N GLY A 140 -9.98 -2.12 12.07
CA GLY A 140 -9.40 -3.35 11.55
C GLY A 140 -8.07 -3.13 10.80
N LEU A 141 -7.94 -2.04 10.05
CA LEU A 141 -6.70 -1.72 9.34
C LEU A 141 -5.64 -1.13 10.30
N ASN A 142 -6.05 -0.36 11.31
CA ASN A 142 -5.17 0.10 12.38
C ASN A 142 -4.58 -1.09 13.16
N GLN A 143 -5.41 -2.07 13.53
CA GLN A 143 -4.96 -3.31 14.18
C GLN A 143 -4.01 -4.10 13.26
N TYR A 144 -4.35 -4.23 11.98
CA TYR A 144 -3.52 -4.92 10.99
C TYR A 144 -2.11 -4.33 10.90
N TYR A 145 -1.96 -3.01 10.89
CA TYR A 145 -0.63 -2.38 10.86
C TYR A 145 0.14 -2.52 12.18
N ALA A 146 -0.54 -2.47 13.32
CA ALA A 146 0.07 -2.78 14.60
C ALA A 146 0.60 -4.22 14.64
N GLU A 147 -0.18 -5.19 14.17
CA GLU A 147 0.22 -6.61 14.05
C GLU A 147 1.36 -6.82 13.03
N ALA A 148 1.45 -5.98 12.00
CA ALA A 148 2.57 -5.95 11.06
C ALA A 148 3.86 -5.34 11.67
N GLY A 149 3.82 -4.89 12.93
CA GLY A 149 4.98 -4.39 13.66
C GLY A 149 5.23 -2.89 13.49
N PHE A 150 4.25 -2.13 13.02
CA PHE A 150 4.33 -0.67 13.04
C PHE A 150 3.94 -0.14 14.41
N ALA A 151 4.70 0.85 14.89
CA ALA A 151 4.39 1.61 16.09
C ALA A 151 3.52 2.82 15.75
N PHE A 152 2.48 3.06 16.55
CA PHE A 152 1.70 4.28 16.47
C PHE A 152 2.55 5.50 16.87
N VAL A 153 2.49 6.56 16.07
CA VAL A 153 3.21 7.82 16.31
C VAL A 153 2.26 8.89 16.86
N ARG A 154 1.23 9.24 16.09
CA ARG A 154 0.21 10.23 16.46
C ARG A 154 -1.00 10.15 15.55
N THR A 155 -2.08 10.82 15.92
CA THR A 155 -3.21 11.11 15.02
C THR A 155 -3.00 12.46 14.35
N ALA A 156 -3.01 12.48 13.01
CA ALA A 156 -3.11 13.68 12.19
C ALA A 156 -4.58 14.01 11.92
N VAL A 157 -4.92 15.30 11.97
CA VAL A 157 -6.28 15.80 11.72
C VAL A 157 -6.20 16.90 10.67
N GLY A 158 -7.05 16.78 9.65
CA GLY A 158 -7.29 17.82 8.65
C GLY A 158 -8.78 18.16 8.57
N GLU A 159 -9.15 18.95 7.56
CA GLU A 159 -10.54 19.36 7.38
C GLU A 159 -11.39 18.17 6.92
N GLY A 160 -12.23 17.65 7.83
CA GLY A 160 -13.13 16.54 7.55
C GLY A 160 -12.49 15.15 7.49
N TRP A 161 -11.22 15.01 7.91
CA TRP A 161 -10.53 13.71 7.96
C TRP A 161 -9.58 13.61 9.16
N SER A 162 -9.34 12.39 9.60
CA SER A 162 -8.30 12.07 10.58
C SER A 162 -7.62 10.76 10.24
N ALA A 163 -6.31 10.68 10.45
CA ALA A 163 -5.52 9.49 10.19
C ALA A 163 -4.51 9.23 11.31
N ASN A 164 -4.36 7.96 11.70
CA ASN A 164 -3.30 7.50 12.57
C ASN A 164 -2.03 7.28 11.76
N LEU A 165 -0.93 7.87 12.22
CA LEU A 165 0.39 7.75 11.64
C LEU A 165 1.13 6.61 12.32
N TYR A 166 1.74 5.75 11.52
CA TYR A 166 2.45 4.55 11.94
C TYR A 166 3.86 4.52 11.37
N GLU A 167 4.82 4.09 12.16
CA GLU A 167 6.22 3.95 11.70
C GLU A 167 6.85 2.64 12.16
N LYS A 168 7.81 2.17 11.36
CA LYS A 168 8.71 1.09 11.71
C LYS A 168 10.14 1.56 11.49
N LYS A 169 10.98 1.42 12.52
CA LYS A 169 12.40 1.74 12.44
C LYS A 169 13.13 0.66 11.66
N LEU A 170 13.86 1.05 10.63
CA LEU A 170 14.68 0.19 9.80
C LEU A 170 16.09 0.16 10.40
N GLY A 171 16.52 -1.04 10.80
CA GLY A 171 17.82 -1.28 11.43
C GLY A 171 18.99 -1.25 10.46
#